data_AF-A0A1F8TXG7-F1
#
_entry.id   AF-A0A1F8TXG7-F1
#
_cell.length_a   1.000
_cell.length_b   1.000
_cell.length_c   1.000
_cell.angle_alpha   90.00
_cell.angle_beta   90.00
_cell.angle_gamma   90.00
#
_symmetry.space_group_name_H-M   'P 1'
#
loop_
_entity.id
_entity.type
_entity.pdbx_description
1 polymer ?
#
loop_
_entity_poly.entity_id
_entity_poly.type
_entity_poly.pdbx_seq_one_letter_code
_entity_poly.pdbx_strand_id
1 'polypeptide(L)'
;MLKAIAYTFFLVFIAELGDKTQLATMLLSAKSNSVTPVFIGASLALICSSFIGVFAGTYLARYIPPHYIQNTAGVLFILMGALILSGKI
;
A
#
# COMPACT_ATOMS: atom_id res chain seq x y z
N MET A 1 -7.85 5.69 21.34
CA MET A 1 -6.69 4.93 20.81
C MET A 1 -7.13 3.65 20.10
N LEU A 2 -7.82 2.72 20.78
CA LEU A 2 -8.31 1.46 20.16
C LEU A 2 -9.21 1.66 18.92
N LYS A 3 -10.10 2.66 18.96
CA LYS A 3 -10.95 3.02 17.80
C LYS A 3 -10.12 3.37 16.56
N ALA A 4 -9.08 4.21 16.71
CA ALA A 4 -8.24 4.63 15.59
C ALA A 4 -7.45 3.47 14.98
N ILE A 5 -6.96 2.56 15.83
CA ILE A 5 -6.28 1.33 15.40
C ILE A 5 -7.24 0.47 14.59
N ALA A 6 -8.46 0.23 15.09
CA ALA A 6 -9.46 -0.56 14.39
C ALA A 6 -9.85 0.08 13.04
N TYR A 7 -10.14 1.39 13.02
CA TYR A 7 -10.45 2.09 11.76
C TYR A 7 -9.32 1.99 10.74
N THR A 8 -8.08 2.24 11.16
CA THR A 8 -6.92 2.18 10.26
C THR A 8 -6.69 0.76 9.77
N PHE A 9 -6.81 -0.23 10.65
CA PHE A 9 -6.69 -1.64 10.28
C PHE A 9 -7.73 -2.04 9.22
N PHE A 10 -9.01 -1.78 9.46
CA PHE A 10 -10.06 -2.13 8.51
C PHE A 10 -9.95 -1.33 7.21
N LEU A 11 -9.58 -0.04 7.28
CA LEU A 11 -9.37 0.79 6.10
C LEU A 11 -8.27 0.22 5.20
N VAL A 12 -7.09 -0.06 5.77
CA VAL A 12 -5.96 -0.62 5.03
C VAL A 12 -6.25 -2.05 4.58
N PHE A 13 -6.87 -2.87 5.44
CA PHE A 13 -7.23 -4.25 5.10
C PHE A 13 -8.15 -4.31 3.88
N ILE A 14 -9.20 -3.48 3.83
CA ILE A 14 -10.10 -3.41 2.69
C ILE A 14 -9.40 -2.82 1.47
N ALA A 15 -8.57 -1.78 1.64
CA ALA A 15 -7.86 -1.12 0.55
C ALA A 15 -6.86 -2.05 -0.16
N GLU A 16 -6.22 -2.95 0.60
CA GLU A 16 -5.21 -3.89 0.09
C GLU A 16 -5.82 -5.23 -0.38
N LEU A 17 -7.11 -5.48 -0.13
CA LEU A 17 -7.73 -6.78 -0.39
C LEU A 17 -7.81 -7.06 -1.89
N GLY A 18 -7.14 -8.13 -2.34
CA GLY A 18 -7.13 -8.54 -3.74
C GLY A 18 -6.11 -7.79 -4.61
N ASP A 19 -5.17 -7.07 -4.00
CA ASP A 19 -4.08 -6.44 -4.75
C ASP A 19 -3.13 -7.47 -5.39
N LYS A 20 -2.44 -7.05 -6.46
CA LYS A 20 -1.44 -7.83 -7.18
C LYS A 20 -0.34 -8.36 -6.26
N THR A 21 0.03 -7.62 -5.22
CA THR A 21 1.03 -8.08 -4.23
C THR A 21 0.53 -9.29 -3.43
N GLN A 22 -0.76 -9.35 -3.08
CA GLN A 22 -1.36 -10.51 -2.41
C GLN A 22 -1.36 -11.74 -3.32
N LEU A 23 -1.74 -11.58 -4.60
CA LEU A 23 -1.67 -12.68 -5.57
C LEU A 23 -0.24 -13.17 -5.79
N ALA A 24 0.74 -12.26 -5.88
CA ALA A 24 2.15 -12.61 -6.03
C ALA A 24 2.68 -13.40 -4.84
N THR A 25 2.33 -13.00 -3.61
CA THR A 25 2.74 -13.72 -2.38
C THR A 25 2.08 -15.10 -2.27
N MET A 26 0.80 -15.22 -2.64
CA MET A 26 0.12 -16.52 -2.72
C MET A 26 0.77 -17.46 -3.75
N LEU A 27 1.08 -16.94 -4.95
CA LEU A 27 1.78 -17.71 -6.00
C LEU A 27 3.19 -18.12 -5.57
N LEU A 28 3.93 -17.24 -4.90
CA LEU A 28 5.26 -17.54 -4.37
C LEU A 28 5.20 -18.63 -3.30
N SER A 29 4.22 -18.56 -2.40
CA SER A 29 3.96 -19.57 -1.38
C SER A 29 3.67 -20.94 -2.02
N ALA A 30 2.80 -20.96 -3.05
CA ALA A 30 2.45 -22.16 -3.80
C ALA A 30 3.66 -22.76 -4.55
N LYS A 31 4.48 -21.91 -5.20
CA LYS A 31 5.64 -22.37 -5.99
C LYS A 31 6.78 -22.89 -5.13
N SER A 32 7.05 -22.25 -3.98
CA SER A 32 8.16 -22.62 -3.11
C SER A 32 7.81 -23.69 -2.07
N ASN A 33 6.55 -24.13 -1.98
CA ASN A 33 6.04 -25.05 -0.93
C ASN A 33 6.41 -24.61 0.51
N SER A 34 6.76 -23.34 0.68
CA SER A 34 7.39 -22.80 1.90
C SER A 34 6.53 -21.66 2.44
N VAL A 35 5.40 -22.02 3.05
CA VAL A 35 4.38 -21.08 3.49
C VAL A 35 4.92 -20.12 4.57
N THR A 36 5.61 -20.66 5.58
CA THR A 36 6.09 -19.90 6.73
C THR A 36 7.10 -18.80 6.36
N PRO A 37 8.18 -19.06 5.60
CA PRO A 37 9.13 -18.00 5.25
C PRO A 37 8.54 -16.96 4.31
N VAL A 38 7.66 -17.36 3.39
CA VAL A 38 6.95 -16.41 2.50
C VAL A 38 6.03 -15.51 3.31
N PHE A 39 5.29 -16.06 4.27
CA PHE A 39 4.44 -15.28 5.16
C PHE A 39 5.24 -14.26 5.98
N ILE A 40 6.35 -14.68 6.59
CA ILE A 40 7.22 -13.78 7.38
C ILE A 40 7.82 -12.68 6.49
N GLY A 41 8.35 -13.07 5.33
CA GLY A 41 8.94 -12.11 4.38
C GLY A 41 7.93 -11.09 3.87
N ALA A 42 6.75 -11.53 3.44
CA ALA A 42 5.68 -10.65 2.97
C ALA A 42 5.16 -9.73 4.08
N SER A 43 4.98 -10.27 5.30
CA SER A 43 4.54 -9.48 6.46
C SER A 43 5.55 -8.41 6.84
N LEU A 44 6.85 -8.75 6.88
CA LEU A 44 7.91 -7.79 7.14
C LEU A 44 7.99 -6.73 6.03
N ALA A 45 7.88 -7.13 4.77
CA ALA A 45 7.87 -6.19 3.65
C ALA A 45 6.71 -5.19 3.77
N LEU A 46 5.50 -5.65 4.11
CA LEU A 46 4.33 -4.80 4.31
C LEU A 46 4.54 -3.83 5.48
N ILE A 47 5.04 -4.31 6.62
CA ILE A 47 5.32 -3.49 7.80
C ILE A 47 6.38 -2.43 7.47
N CYS A 48 7.49 -2.81 6.83
CA CYS A 48 8.56 -1.89 6.46
C CYS A 48 8.08 -0.83 5.47
N SER A 49 7.38 -1.24 4.41
CA SER A 49 6.84 -0.33 3.40
C SER A 49 5.86 0.67 4.03
N SER A 50 4.92 0.17 4.85
CA SER A 50 3.94 1.02 5.56
C SER A 50 4.64 1.97 6.52
N PHE A 51 5.64 1.51 7.26
CA PHE A 51 6.40 2.33 8.20
C PHE A 51 7.12 3.49 7.48
N ILE A 52 7.79 3.20 6.36
CA ILE A 52 8.45 4.21 5.54
C ILE A 52 7.42 5.20 4.98
N GLY A 53 6.29 4.71 4.47
CA GLY A 53 5.22 5.53 3.92
C GLY A 53 4.63 6.49 4.96
N VAL A 54 4.29 5.98 6.15
CA VAL A 54 3.78 6.80 7.25
C VAL A 54 4.84 7.79 7.73
N PHE A 55 6.09 7.37 7.92
CA PHE A 55 7.16 8.25 8.37
C PHE A 55 7.41 9.40 7.39
N ALA A 56 7.57 9.09 6.11
CA ALA A 56 7.76 10.08 5.05
C ALA A 56 6.54 10.99 4.91
N GLY A 57 5.33 10.45 4.93
CA GLY A 57 4.09 11.22 4.84
C GLY A 57 3.92 12.18 6.03
N THR A 58 4.23 11.74 7.24
CA THR A 58 4.15 12.56 8.45
C THR A 58 5.21 13.68 8.43
N TYR A 59 6.42 13.37 7.93
CA TYR A 59 7.48 14.37 7.77
C TYR A 59 7.10 15.43 6.73
N LEU A 60 6.62 15.00 5.56
CA LEU A 60 6.18 15.90 4.48
C LEU A 60 5.01 16.79 4.90
N ALA A 61 4.04 16.25 5.66
CA ALA A 61 2.90 17.00 6.17
C ALA A 61 3.28 18.15 7.13
N ARG A 62 4.51 18.15 7.67
CA ARG A 62 5.02 19.26 8.49
C ARG A 62 5.45 20.47 7.66
N TYR A 63 5.86 20.26 6.41
CA TYR A 63 6.37 21.30 5.52
C TYR A 63 5.38 21.69 4.43
N ILE A 64 4.53 20.75 4.01
CA ILE A 64 3.60 20.92 2.90
C ILE A 64 2.17 20.86 3.42
N PRO A 65 1.33 21.86 3.11
CA PRO A 65 -0.08 21.81 3.47
C PRO A 65 -0.80 20.58 2.88
N PRO A 66 -1.73 19.95 3.62
CA PRO A 66 -2.35 18.70 3.22
C PRO A 66 -3.15 18.78 1.91
N HIS A 67 -3.67 19.96 1.55
CA HIS A 67 -4.39 20.16 0.29
C HIS A 67 -3.52 19.95 -0.94
N TYR A 68 -2.24 20.38 -0.91
CA TYR A 68 -1.32 20.13 -2.02
C TYR A 68 -0.99 18.64 -2.16
N ILE A 69 -0.84 17.93 -1.04
CA ILE A 69 -0.58 16.49 -1.03
C ILE A 69 -1.77 15.74 -1.65
N GLN A 70 -3.00 16.06 -1.24
CA GLN A 70 -4.21 15.42 -1.76
C GLN A 70 -4.43 15.71 -3.25
N ASN A 71 -4.31 16.96 -3.68
CA ASN A 71 -4.48 17.32 -5.10
C ASN A 71 -3.43 16.64 -5.97
N THR A 72 -2.16 16.61 -5.53
CA THR A 72 -1.09 15.96 -6.29
C THR A 72 -1.32 14.44 -6.37
N ALA A 73 -1.71 13.80 -5.27
CA ALA A 73 -2.04 12.38 -5.26
C ALA A 73 -3.22 12.05 -6.19
N GLY A 74 -4.27 12.88 -6.20
CA GLY A 74 -5.42 12.73 -7.10
C GLY A 74 -5.02 12.87 -8.58
N VAL A 75 -4.21 13.87 -8.92
CA VAL A 75 -3.70 14.06 -10.28
C VAL A 75 -2.87 12.84 -10.72
N LEU A 76 -1.98 12.34 -9.86
CA LEU A 76 -1.20 11.13 -10.14
C LEU A 76 -2.08 9.90 -10.35
N PHE A 77 -3.15 9.74 -9.55
CA PHE A 77 -4.12 8.66 -9.72
C PHE A 77 -4.84 8.73 -11.07
N ILE A 78 -5.29 9.92 -11.47
CA ILE A 78 -5.95 10.13 -12.78
C ILE A 78 -4.97 9.83 -13.92
N LEU A 79 -3.73 10.32 -13.83
CA LEU A 79 -2.69 10.07 -14.82
C LEU A 79 -2.39 8.57 -14.96
N MET A 80 -2.24 7.85 -13.85
CA MET A 80 -2.05 6.40 -13.86
C MET A 80 -3.25 5.67 -14.49
N GLY A 81 -4.47 6.05 -14.11
CA GLY A 81 -5.68 5.50 -14.72
C GLY A 81 -5.75 5.73 -16.23
N ALA A 82 -5.41 6.93 -16.69
CA ALA A 82 -5.37 7.28 -18.11
C ALA A 82 -4.28 6.50 -18.88
N LEU A 83 -3.11 6.28 -18.27
CA LEU A 83 -2.03 5.49 -18.86
C LEU A 83 -2.42 4.01 -19.03
N ILE A 84 -3.08 3.44 -18.01
CA ILE A 84 -3.62 2.07 -18.06
C ILE A 84 -4.68 1.96 -19.16
N LEU A 85 -5.61 2.92 -19.24
CA LEU A 85 -6.63 2.93 -20.30
C LEU A 85 -6.04 3.08 -21.71
N SER A 86 -4.93 3.81 -21.85
CA SER A 86 -4.25 3.98 -23.13
C SER A 86 -3.45 2.74 -23.57
N GLY A 87 -3.44 1.66 -22.76
CA GLY A 87 -2.71 0.42 -23.05
C GLY A 87 -1.19 0.60 -23.11
N LYS A 88 -0.68 1.70 -22.51
CA LYS A 88 0.76 1.99 -22.45
C LYS A 88 1.44 1.25 -21.29
N ILE A 89 0.64 0.75 -20.35
CA ILE A 89 0.95 -0.08 -19.18
C ILE A 89 -0.17 -1.12 -19.08
#